data_AF-A0A0W8FLW4-F1
#
_entry.id   AF-A0A0W8FLW4-F1
#
_cell.length_a   1.000
_cell.length_b   1.000
_cell.length_c   1.000
_cell.angle_alpha   90.00
_cell.angle_beta   90.00
_cell.angle_gamma   90.00
#
_symmetry.space_group_name_H-M   'P 1'
#
loop_
_entity.id
_entity.type
_entity.pdbx_description
1 polymer ?
#
loop_
_entity_poly.entity_id
_entity_poly.type
_entity_poly.pdbx_seq_one_letter_code
_entity_poly.pdbx_strand_id
1 'polypeptide(L)'
;MKKFFVMTIVFVMLFGAAAARAEVNAGSYTFTPSTGGYFFEGNEGRVNSYAVGFRAGHNFTENISVEGHFHYVPTEIRDVPNEPWQNVYVYGFDGLYHFFPNKNFVPFLALGIGAIHYGYPEAYREDKIVVDYGGGLKYFLPAKLASIFFASNVALRADIRHILPFKDRYNNWLCTLGVEFSFGGERKVIEPTKVEASAPVKKEDAPKFELPASAEEAATQVETPAPVEEVAPKVEESAPVEEVAPEAEAPVPVEEVAPKVEEPAPVAEVTVAPPAVVSSATDNVKDAVTKWLNSWRSGDMETYRSCYASGFRSKGMDLDGWIIYKTNVRKRSKNININIDNLQISVKGNTAMATFIQSYSSSILKDKGKKTLELKKIDNQWKINREIM
;
A
#
# COMPACT_ATOMS: atom_id res chain seq x y z
N MET A 1 -6.24 -34.75 -12.93
CA MET A 1 -5.70 -33.37 -12.93
C MET A 1 -4.33 -33.29 -12.23
N LYS A 2 -3.34 -34.10 -12.66
CA LYS A 2 -2.00 -34.15 -12.04
C LYS A 2 -0.85 -33.97 -13.04
N LYS A 3 -1.16 -33.64 -14.29
CA LYS A 3 -0.18 -33.45 -15.38
C LYS A 3 -0.03 -32.00 -15.85
N PHE A 4 -0.89 -31.09 -15.40
CA PHE A 4 -0.80 -29.66 -15.70
C PHE A 4 0.04 -28.85 -14.69
N PHE A 5 0.42 -29.43 -13.55
CA PHE A 5 1.19 -28.74 -12.52
C PHE A 5 2.71 -28.83 -12.73
N VAL A 6 3.17 -29.71 -13.61
CA VAL A 6 4.62 -29.93 -13.87
C VAL A 6 5.14 -29.02 -14.99
N MET A 7 4.27 -28.48 -15.86
CA MET A 7 4.69 -27.66 -16.99
C MET A 7 4.98 -26.20 -16.62
N THR A 8 4.42 -25.70 -15.51
CA THR A 8 4.70 -24.34 -15.01
C THR A 8 6.01 -24.25 -14.22
N ILE A 9 6.54 -25.37 -13.73
CA ILE A 9 7.81 -25.41 -12.97
C ILE A 9 9.03 -25.50 -13.90
N VAL A 10 8.86 -25.95 -15.14
CA VAL A 10 9.97 -26.11 -16.09
C VAL A 10 10.30 -24.81 -16.85
N PHE A 11 9.36 -23.86 -16.94
CA PHE A 11 9.64 -22.58 -17.62
C PHE A 11 10.48 -21.58 -16.79
N VAL A 12 10.72 -21.87 -15.51
CA VAL A 12 11.56 -21.03 -14.62
C VAL A 12 13.03 -21.51 -14.56
N MET A 13 13.35 -22.70 -15.09
CA MET A 13 14.69 -23.29 -14.96
C MET A 13 15.69 -22.96 -16.10
N LEU A 14 15.38 -22.00 -16.99
CA LEU A 14 16.24 -21.66 -18.13
C LEU A 14 16.89 -20.27 -18.09
N PHE A 15 16.92 -19.61 -16.93
CA PHE A 15 17.81 -18.46 -16.76
C PHE A 15 19.16 -18.94 -16.24
N GLY A 16 20.09 -19.10 -17.19
CA GLY A 16 21.47 -19.46 -16.94
C GLY A 16 22.09 -18.61 -15.83
N ALA A 17 22.78 -19.30 -14.92
CA ALA A 17 23.63 -18.71 -13.90
C ALA A 17 24.85 -18.05 -14.58
N ALA A 18 24.66 -16.84 -15.11
CA ALA A 18 25.75 -15.90 -15.36
C ALA A 18 25.83 -14.97 -14.15
N ALA A 19 27.05 -14.68 -13.68
CA ALA A 19 27.34 -13.91 -12.48
C ALA A 19 26.47 -12.63 -12.41
N ALA A 20 25.41 -12.67 -11.61
CA ALA A 20 24.59 -11.52 -11.34
C ALA A 20 25.39 -10.59 -10.43
N ARG A 21 25.78 -9.43 -10.94
CA ARG A 21 26.31 -8.37 -10.08
C ARG A 21 25.15 -7.77 -9.29
N ALA A 22 25.46 -7.51 -8.03
CA ALA A 22 24.62 -6.91 -7.02
C ALA A 22 24.63 -5.38 -7.25
N GLU A 23 23.90 -4.91 -8.26
CA GLU A 23 23.92 -3.51 -8.72
C GLU A 23 22.59 -3.09 -9.40
N VAL A 24 22.42 -1.79 -9.66
CA VAL A 24 21.26 -1.24 -10.38
C VAL A 24 21.45 -1.45 -11.88
N ASN A 25 20.56 -2.22 -12.52
CA ASN A 25 20.65 -2.50 -13.96
C ASN A 25 19.81 -1.50 -14.76
N ALA A 26 20.38 -0.91 -15.83
CA ALA A 26 19.63 -0.12 -16.79
C ALA A 26 18.56 -0.96 -17.52
N GLY A 27 17.40 -0.38 -17.80
CA GLY A 27 16.25 -1.04 -18.41
C GLY A 27 15.53 -2.07 -17.51
N SER A 28 15.92 -2.19 -16.24
CA SER A 28 15.29 -3.15 -15.32
C SER A 28 14.01 -2.59 -14.71
N TYR A 29 13.09 -3.50 -14.38
CA TYR A 29 11.90 -3.22 -13.60
C TYR A 29 12.11 -3.67 -12.17
N THR A 30 11.53 -2.93 -11.23
CA THR A 30 11.66 -3.19 -9.79
C THR A 30 10.29 -3.36 -9.15
N PHE A 31 10.23 -4.26 -8.16
CA PHE A 31 9.08 -4.37 -7.27
C PHE A 31 9.57 -4.54 -5.83
N THR A 32 9.04 -3.73 -4.92
CA THR A 32 9.53 -3.62 -3.55
C THR A 32 8.36 -3.62 -2.58
N PRO A 33 7.91 -4.78 -2.06
CA PRO A 33 7.08 -4.82 -0.87
C PRO A 33 7.83 -4.20 0.32
N SER A 34 7.13 -3.43 1.13
CA SER A 34 7.73 -2.66 2.23
C SER A 34 6.79 -2.50 3.42
N THR A 35 7.39 -2.31 4.59
CA THR A 35 6.71 -1.95 5.84
C THR A 35 7.51 -0.87 6.55
N GLY A 36 6.88 -0.10 7.43
CA GLY A 36 7.51 1.08 8.01
C GLY A 36 6.65 1.83 9.01
N GLY A 37 7.02 3.08 9.26
CA GLY A 37 6.28 4.02 10.08
C GLY A 37 5.88 5.26 9.28
N TYR A 38 4.69 5.78 9.58
CA TYR A 38 4.21 7.07 9.13
C TYR A 38 4.06 7.98 10.36
N PHE A 39 4.75 9.12 10.32
CA PHE A 39 4.79 10.08 11.42
C PHE A 39 4.09 11.35 10.96
N PHE A 40 2.94 11.62 11.55
CA PHE A 40 2.16 12.83 11.30
C PHE A 40 2.77 14.00 12.07
N GLU A 41 2.63 15.21 11.52
CA GLU A 41 2.98 16.42 12.26
C GLU A 41 2.12 16.54 13.54
N GLY A 42 2.71 17.04 14.62
CA GLY A 42 2.08 17.03 15.95
C GLY A 42 0.73 17.77 16.01
N ASN A 43 0.53 18.77 15.17
CA ASN A 43 -0.68 19.58 15.05
C ASN A 43 -1.72 19.03 14.07
N GLU A 44 -1.44 17.95 13.34
CA GLU A 44 -2.39 17.34 12.39
C GLU A 44 -3.51 16.57 13.12
N GLY A 45 -3.40 16.40 14.45
CA GLY A 45 -4.42 15.71 15.24
C GLY A 45 -4.51 14.23 14.91
N ARG A 46 -3.44 13.62 14.43
CA ARG A 46 -3.35 12.18 14.12
C ARG A 46 -2.22 11.51 14.89
N VAL A 47 -2.39 10.23 15.18
CA VAL A 47 -1.42 9.41 15.90
C VAL A 47 -0.49 8.71 14.91
N ASN A 48 0.82 8.79 15.15
CA ASN A 48 1.82 8.07 14.36
C ASN A 48 1.50 6.58 14.31
N SER A 49 1.67 5.96 13.15
CA SER A 49 1.31 4.56 12.97
C SER A 49 2.29 3.83 12.06
N TYR A 50 2.08 2.54 11.88
CA TYR A 50 2.81 1.75 10.91
C TYR A 50 2.27 1.97 9.50
N ALA A 51 3.13 1.78 8.50
CA ALA A 51 2.81 1.84 7.09
C ALA A 51 3.12 0.49 6.45
N VAL A 52 2.21 -0.03 5.62
CA VAL A 52 2.46 -1.24 4.82
C VAL A 52 2.14 -0.93 3.37
N GLY A 53 3.02 -1.30 2.46
CA GLY A 53 2.87 -0.89 1.08
C GLY A 53 3.84 -1.57 0.12
N PHE A 54 3.87 -1.06 -1.08
CA PHE A 54 4.81 -1.50 -2.10
C PHE A 54 5.26 -0.33 -2.97
N ARG A 55 6.37 -0.53 -3.66
CA ARG A 55 6.85 0.32 -4.74
C ARG A 55 7.06 -0.52 -5.99
N ALA A 56 6.83 0.04 -7.16
CA ALA A 56 7.11 -0.60 -8.43
C ALA A 56 7.68 0.43 -9.40
N GLY A 57 8.74 0.10 -10.12
CA GLY A 57 9.43 1.09 -10.94
C GLY A 57 10.15 0.54 -12.14
N HIS A 58 10.76 1.48 -12.87
CA HIS A 58 11.58 1.21 -14.03
C HIS A 58 12.85 2.05 -13.97
N ASN A 59 14.00 1.39 -14.09
CA ASN A 59 15.32 2.01 -14.15
C ASN A 59 15.64 2.34 -15.61
N PHE A 60 15.43 3.58 -16.05
CA PHE A 60 15.77 3.99 -17.41
C PHE A 60 17.28 3.90 -17.66
N THR A 61 18.07 4.28 -16.66
CA THR A 61 19.53 4.12 -16.63
C THR A 61 19.96 3.52 -15.29
N GLU A 62 21.24 3.26 -15.11
CA GLU A 62 21.80 2.86 -13.80
C GLU A 62 21.54 3.95 -12.73
N ASN A 63 21.52 5.23 -13.13
CA ASN A 63 21.39 6.37 -12.22
C ASN A 63 19.95 6.92 -12.11
N ILE A 64 19.13 6.82 -13.15
CA ILE A 64 17.82 7.48 -13.20
C ILE A 64 16.72 6.43 -13.28
N SER A 65 15.74 6.53 -12.38
CA SER A 65 14.55 5.69 -12.39
C SER A 65 13.27 6.45 -12.04
N VAL A 66 12.15 5.82 -12.34
CA VAL A 66 10.83 6.24 -11.85
C VAL A 66 10.21 5.10 -11.06
N GLU A 67 9.54 5.43 -9.95
CA GLU A 67 8.88 4.46 -9.07
C GLU A 67 7.49 4.95 -8.68
N GLY A 68 6.45 4.17 -8.96
CA GLY A 68 5.15 4.33 -8.33
C GLY A 68 5.15 3.71 -6.94
N HIS A 69 4.44 4.31 -5.98
CA HIS A 69 4.31 3.78 -4.63
C HIS A 69 2.88 3.82 -4.13
N PHE A 70 2.56 2.89 -3.21
CA PHE A 70 1.31 2.83 -2.49
C PHE A 70 1.56 2.33 -1.07
N HIS A 71 1.04 3.05 -0.08
CA HIS A 71 1.14 2.71 1.34
C HIS A 71 -0.20 2.89 2.04
N TYR A 72 -0.59 1.88 2.81
CA TYR A 72 -1.72 1.93 3.72
C TYR A 72 -1.23 2.21 5.14
N VAL A 73 -1.86 3.18 5.78
CA VAL A 73 -1.52 3.68 7.12
C VAL A 73 -2.82 3.73 7.95
N PRO A 74 -3.09 2.72 8.78
CA PRO A 74 -4.20 2.76 9.73
C PRO A 74 -3.79 3.64 10.93
N THR A 75 -4.46 4.77 11.14
CA THR A 75 -4.15 5.73 12.22
C THR A 75 -5.35 5.97 13.12
N GLU A 76 -5.16 6.78 14.15
CA GLU A 76 -6.17 7.30 15.04
C GLU A 76 -6.18 8.84 14.99
N ILE A 77 -7.34 9.46 14.93
CA ILE A 77 -7.56 10.90 15.08
C ILE A 77 -7.64 11.21 16.58
N ARG A 78 -6.85 12.17 17.02
CA ARG A 78 -6.84 12.71 18.40
C ARG A 78 -8.12 13.49 18.66
N ASP A 79 -8.54 13.48 19.92
CA ASP A 79 -9.65 14.30 20.43
C ASP A 79 -11.02 14.05 19.76
N VAL A 80 -11.18 12.95 19.01
CA VAL A 80 -12.46 12.50 18.47
C VAL A 80 -13.01 11.36 19.34
N PRO A 81 -14.12 11.57 20.08
CA PRO A 81 -14.76 10.49 20.80
C PRO A 81 -15.36 9.47 19.81
N ASN A 82 -15.31 8.19 20.20
CA ASN A 82 -15.98 7.03 19.57
C ASN A 82 -15.24 6.34 18.41
N GLU A 83 -14.94 7.05 17.33
CA GLU A 83 -14.35 6.47 16.11
C GLU A 83 -13.02 7.14 15.75
N PRO A 84 -11.98 6.96 16.59
CA PRO A 84 -10.70 7.58 16.32
C PRO A 84 -10.06 6.99 15.06
N TRP A 85 -10.41 5.76 14.68
CA TRP A 85 -9.73 5.05 13.60
C TRP A 85 -9.94 5.70 12.24
N GLN A 86 -8.83 5.99 11.56
CA GLN A 86 -8.82 6.46 10.20
C GLN A 86 -7.91 5.64 9.30
N ASN A 87 -8.40 5.36 8.10
CA ASN A 87 -7.63 4.68 7.06
C ASN A 87 -6.98 5.75 6.17
N VAL A 88 -5.66 5.77 6.10
CA VAL A 88 -4.93 6.70 5.24
C VAL A 88 -4.24 5.90 4.14
N TYR A 89 -4.40 6.35 2.90
CA TYR A 89 -3.72 5.78 1.74
C TYR A 89 -2.82 6.85 1.13
N VAL A 90 -1.55 6.53 0.97
CA VAL A 90 -0.53 7.41 0.41
C VAL A 90 -0.05 6.78 -0.88
N TYR A 91 -0.17 7.47 -2.00
CA TYR A 91 0.23 6.93 -3.30
C TYR A 91 0.75 8.04 -4.21
N GLY A 92 1.69 7.70 -5.09
CA GLY A 92 2.37 8.69 -5.91
C GLY A 92 3.43 8.09 -6.82
N PHE A 93 4.17 8.98 -7.48
CA PHE A 93 5.27 8.65 -8.36
C PHE A 93 6.50 9.47 -7.99
N ASP A 94 7.63 8.78 -7.84
CA ASP A 94 8.93 9.33 -7.48
C ASP A 94 9.88 9.21 -8.68
N GLY A 95 10.59 10.28 -9.02
CA GLY A 95 11.82 10.21 -9.77
C GLY A 95 13.00 9.99 -8.83
N LEU A 96 13.90 9.06 -9.16
CA LEU A 96 15.05 8.72 -8.33
C LEU A 96 16.37 8.96 -9.05
N TYR A 97 17.37 9.38 -8.26
CA TYR A 97 18.77 9.42 -8.67
C TYR A 97 19.62 8.51 -7.77
N HIS A 98 20.16 7.43 -8.34
CA HIS A 98 21.04 6.48 -7.68
C HIS A 98 22.50 6.94 -7.73
N PHE A 99 23.16 6.96 -6.57
CA PHE A 99 24.59 7.21 -6.43
C PHE A 99 25.35 5.90 -6.39
N PHE A 100 26.48 5.85 -7.10
CA PHE A 100 27.35 4.67 -7.16
C PHE A 100 26.59 3.38 -7.56
N PRO A 101 25.81 3.38 -8.66
CA PRO A 101 24.90 2.28 -8.98
C PRO A 101 25.60 0.93 -9.20
N ASN A 102 26.89 0.96 -9.54
CA ASN A 102 27.76 -0.20 -9.77
C ASN A 102 28.35 -0.81 -8.47
N LYS A 103 27.81 -0.45 -7.31
CA LYS A 103 28.22 -0.95 -6.00
C LYS A 103 27.05 -1.67 -5.35
N ASN A 104 27.35 -2.58 -4.42
CA ASN A 104 26.31 -3.25 -3.65
C ASN A 104 25.59 -2.31 -2.70
N PHE A 105 26.22 -1.18 -2.33
CA PHE A 105 25.63 -0.15 -1.49
C PHE A 105 25.35 1.08 -2.35
N VAL A 106 24.06 1.35 -2.58
CA VAL A 106 23.58 2.39 -3.50
C VAL A 106 22.69 3.35 -2.74
N PRO A 107 23.24 4.47 -2.24
CA PRO A 107 22.43 5.61 -1.80
C PRO A 107 21.61 6.16 -2.97
N PHE A 108 20.44 6.71 -2.70
CA PHE A 108 19.65 7.40 -3.71
C PHE A 108 18.90 8.59 -3.12
N LEU A 109 18.64 9.58 -3.99
CA LEU A 109 17.70 10.67 -3.72
C LEU A 109 16.42 10.42 -4.50
N ALA A 110 15.32 10.97 -3.99
CA ALA A 110 14.03 10.91 -4.63
C ALA A 110 13.26 12.21 -4.48
N LEU A 111 12.47 12.50 -5.52
CA LEU A 111 11.53 13.61 -5.58
C LEU A 111 10.25 13.12 -6.25
N GLY A 112 9.10 13.35 -5.63
CA GLY A 112 7.84 12.78 -6.04
C GLY A 112 6.66 13.74 -5.94
N ILE A 113 5.60 13.34 -6.62
CA ILE A 113 4.26 13.91 -6.49
C ILE A 113 3.28 12.78 -6.21
N GLY A 114 2.25 13.06 -5.43
CA GLY A 114 1.27 12.05 -5.09
C GLY A 114 -0.01 12.62 -4.51
N ALA A 115 -0.75 11.75 -3.86
CA ALA A 115 -1.91 12.10 -3.08
C ALA A 115 -2.00 11.29 -1.78
N ILE A 116 -2.64 11.89 -0.80
CA ILE A 116 -3.09 11.22 0.42
C ILE A 116 -4.62 11.21 0.41
N HIS A 117 -5.19 10.02 0.46
CA HIS A 117 -6.61 9.82 0.69
C HIS A 117 -6.84 9.48 2.16
N TYR A 118 -7.46 10.39 2.90
CA TYR A 118 -7.98 10.16 4.23
C TYR A 118 -9.38 9.58 4.09
N GLY A 119 -9.54 8.30 4.41
CA GLY A 119 -10.81 7.58 4.29
C GLY A 119 -11.71 7.77 5.52
N TYR A 120 -12.37 6.69 5.92
CA TYR A 120 -13.25 6.62 7.10
C TYR A 120 -12.62 7.25 8.36
N PRO A 121 -13.38 7.95 9.23
CA PRO A 121 -14.82 8.20 9.15
C PRO A 121 -15.17 9.30 8.13
N GLU A 122 -16.35 9.24 7.54
CA GLU A 122 -16.75 10.09 6.40
C GLU A 122 -16.73 11.59 6.70
N ALA A 123 -16.97 11.98 7.97
CA ALA A 123 -16.86 13.36 8.44
C ALA A 123 -15.44 13.95 8.36
N TYR A 124 -14.41 13.11 8.27
CA TYR A 124 -13.00 13.49 8.19
C TYR A 124 -12.36 12.99 6.89
N ARG A 125 -13.16 12.68 5.88
CA ARG A 125 -12.68 12.29 4.56
C ARG A 125 -12.09 13.51 3.86
N GLU A 126 -10.86 13.37 3.41
CA GLU A 126 -10.17 14.43 2.69
C GLU A 126 -9.18 13.83 1.69
N ASP A 127 -8.99 14.51 0.57
CA ASP A 127 -7.96 14.19 -0.42
C ASP A 127 -6.99 15.36 -0.49
N LYS A 128 -5.69 15.05 -0.42
CA LYS A 128 -4.63 16.05 -0.52
C LYS A 128 -3.66 15.66 -1.60
N ILE A 129 -3.35 16.60 -2.48
CA ILE A 129 -2.18 16.47 -3.35
C ILE A 129 -0.95 16.68 -2.46
N VAL A 130 0.10 15.91 -2.70
CA VAL A 130 1.36 16.01 -1.97
C VAL A 130 2.54 16.15 -2.91
N VAL A 131 3.55 16.87 -2.46
CA VAL A 131 4.92 16.75 -2.96
C VAL A 131 5.72 16.03 -1.88
N ASP A 132 6.60 15.15 -2.27
CA ASP A 132 7.52 14.50 -1.34
C ASP A 132 8.94 14.51 -1.89
N TYR A 133 9.90 14.50 -0.97
CA TYR A 133 11.31 14.33 -1.30
C TYR A 133 11.98 13.55 -0.19
N GLY A 134 13.11 12.95 -0.52
CA GLY A 134 13.91 12.27 0.47
C GLY A 134 15.00 11.45 -0.15
N GLY A 135 15.37 10.38 0.55
CA GLY A 135 16.41 9.50 0.08
C GLY A 135 16.37 8.18 0.79
N GLY A 136 17.25 7.31 0.35
CA GLY A 136 17.36 5.99 0.93
C GLY A 136 18.64 5.30 0.50
N LEU A 137 18.69 4.03 0.85
CA LEU A 137 19.79 3.15 0.50
C LEU A 137 19.26 1.83 0.00
N LYS A 138 19.96 1.27 -0.97
CA LYS A 138 19.81 -0.11 -1.42
C LYS A 138 21.08 -0.87 -1.07
N TYR A 139 20.93 -2.02 -0.43
CA TYR A 139 21.99 -2.97 -0.18
C TYR A 139 21.72 -4.26 -0.94
N PHE A 140 22.38 -4.43 -2.07
CA PHE A 140 22.25 -5.61 -2.91
C PHE A 140 22.89 -6.82 -2.25
N LEU A 141 22.12 -7.90 -2.16
CA LEU A 141 22.51 -9.11 -1.47
C LEU A 141 23.52 -9.91 -2.32
N PRO A 142 24.51 -10.56 -1.68
CA PRO A 142 25.35 -11.54 -2.34
C PRO A 142 24.52 -12.64 -3.02
N ALA A 143 24.99 -13.14 -4.17
CA ALA A 143 24.26 -14.12 -4.98
C ALA A 143 23.75 -15.35 -4.20
N LYS A 144 24.51 -15.81 -3.21
CA LYS A 144 24.14 -16.95 -2.34
C LYS A 144 22.90 -16.67 -1.47
N LEU A 145 22.69 -15.41 -1.06
CA LEU A 145 21.50 -15.01 -0.30
C LEU A 145 20.34 -14.67 -1.24
N ALA A 146 20.61 -14.03 -2.38
CA ALA A 146 19.60 -13.75 -3.39
C ALA A 146 18.93 -15.04 -3.93
N SER A 147 19.70 -16.13 -4.08
CA SER A 147 19.16 -17.41 -4.56
C SER A 147 18.12 -18.05 -3.63
N ILE A 148 18.09 -17.71 -2.33
CA ILE A 148 17.04 -18.13 -1.39
C ILE A 148 15.68 -17.59 -1.83
N PHE A 149 15.67 -16.44 -2.51
CA PHE A 149 14.48 -15.79 -3.03
C PHE A 149 14.15 -16.16 -4.48
N PHE A 150 14.82 -17.17 -5.04
CA PHE A 150 14.65 -17.58 -6.46
C PHE A 150 14.84 -16.43 -7.45
N ALA A 151 15.61 -15.40 -7.07
CA ALA A 151 15.83 -14.19 -7.86
C ALA A 151 17.33 -13.94 -8.05
N SER A 152 17.69 -13.40 -9.21
CA SER A 152 19.10 -13.13 -9.54
C SER A 152 19.61 -11.81 -8.95
N ASN A 153 18.72 -10.85 -8.68
CA ASN A 153 19.09 -9.54 -8.17
C ASN A 153 18.07 -9.07 -7.12
N VAL A 154 18.50 -9.05 -5.85
CA VAL A 154 17.68 -8.71 -4.69
C VAL A 154 18.44 -7.69 -3.84
N ALA A 155 17.77 -6.64 -3.42
CA ALA A 155 18.32 -5.66 -2.48
C ALA A 155 17.44 -5.50 -1.25
N LEU A 156 18.08 -5.27 -0.10
CA LEU A 156 17.40 -4.66 1.03
C LEU A 156 17.33 -3.16 0.79
N ARG A 157 16.19 -2.55 1.06
CA ARG A 157 15.98 -1.12 0.85
C ARG A 157 15.50 -0.46 2.13
N ALA A 158 16.11 0.67 2.46
CA ALA A 158 15.60 1.59 3.48
C ALA A 158 15.36 2.96 2.84
N ASP A 159 14.27 3.61 3.21
CA ASP A 159 13.79 4.82 2.54
C ASP A 159 13.15 5.75 3.57
N ILE A 160 13.48 7.04 3.50
CA ILE A 160 12.90 8.11 4.30
C ILE A 160 12.36 9.18 3.34
N ARG A 161 11.07 9.51 3.46
CA ARG A 161 10.40 10.57 2.69
C ARG A 161 9.84 11.61 3.63
N HIS A 162 10.10 12.87 3.33
CA HIS A 162 9.37 13.99 3.85
C HIS A 162 8.20 14.28 2.91
N ILE A 163 6.98 14.17 3.42
CA ILE A 163 5.72 14.31 2.67
C ILE A 163 5.09 15.64 3.05
N LEU A 164 4.81 16.45 2.05
CA LEU A 164 4.28 17.80 2.18
C LEU A 164 2.90 17.88 1.52
N PRO A 165 1.80 17.70 2.28
CA PRO A 165 0.46 17.91 1.75
C PRO A 165 0.18 19.38 1.50
N PHE A 166 -0.35 19.68 0.30
CA PHE A 166 -0.87 21.01 -0.01
C PHE A 166 -2.11 21.31 0.83
N LYS A 167 -2.51 22.61 0.88
CA LYS A 167 -3.62 23.19 1.65
C LYS A 167 -3.31 23.50 3.12
N ASP A 168 -2.70 22.57 3.85
CA ASP A 168 -2.50 22.73 5.32
C ASP A 168 -1.04 22.85 5.77
N ARG A 169 -0.07 22.70 4.84
CA ARG A 169 1.39 22.82 5.08
C ARG A 169 1.91 21.92 6.21
N TYR A 170 1.42 20.68 6.29
CA TYR A 170 1.94 19.68 7.22
C TYR A 170 3.26 19.07 6.75
N ASN A 171 4.06 18.61 7.72
CA ASN A 171 5.41 18.07 7.57
C ASN A 171 5.42 16.63 8.10
N ASN A 172 5.05 15.69 7.23
CA ASN A 172 4.89 14.29 7.60
C ASN A 172 6.09 13.47 7.15
N TRP A 173 6.41 12.39 7.87
CA TRP A 173 7.51 11.51 7.51
C TRP A 173 7.02 10.09 7.22
N LEU A 174 7.52 9.49 6.15
CA LEU A 174 7.36 8.08 5.85
C LEU A 174 8.73 7.41 5.85
N CYS A 175 8.94 6.49 6.78
CA CYS A 175 10.17 5.71 6.89
C CYS A 175 9.86 4.24 6.62
N THR A 176 10.47 3.62 5.61
CA THR A 176 10.16 2.24 5.20
C THR A 176 11.41 1.37 5.05
N LEU A 177 11.22 0.08 5.31
CA LEU A 177 12.14 -1.00 5.02
C LEU A 177 11.45 -1.98 4.07
N GLY A 178 12.16 -2.41 3.03
CA GLY A 178 11.62 -3.28 1.99
C GLY A 178 12.65 -4.22 1.40
N VAL A 179 12.16 -5.18 0.62
CA VAL A 179 12.98 -6.09 -0.18
C VAL A 179 12.68 -5.80 -1.64
N GLU A 180 13.67 -5.31 -2.37
CA GLU A 180 13.56 -4.95 -3.78
C GLU A 180 13.95 -6.14 -4.64
N PHE A 181 13.06 -6.52 -5.55
CA PHE A 181 13.28 -7.52 -6.58
C PHE A 181 13.46 -6.81 -7.92
N SER A 182 14.57 -7.06 -8.59
CA SER A 182 14.86 -6.49 -9.91
C SER A 182 14.78 -7.56 -11.00
N PHE A 183 14.13 -7.24 -12.11
CA PHE A 183 13.92 -8.13 -13.24
C PHE A 183 14.11 -7.40 -14.58
N GLY A 184 14.61 -8.11 -15.59
CA GLY A 184 14.98 -7.52 -16.88
C GLY A 184 16.21 -6.61 -16.81
N GLY A 185 16.41 -5.82 -17.86
CA GLY A 185 17.50 -4.86 -18.00
C GLY A 185 18.74 -5.38 -18.74
N GLU A 186 19.51 -4.44 -19.28
CA GLU A 186 20.78 -4.69 -19.95
C GLU A 186 21.85 -5.01 -18.90
N ARG A 187 22.43 -6.21 -18.98
CA ARG A 187 23.61 -6.56 -18.17
C ARG A 187 24.85 -6.04 -18.89
N LYS A 188 25.68 -5.26 -18.19
CA LYS A 188 27.07 -5.08 -18.60
C LYS A 188 27.81 -6.42 -18.50
N VAL A 189 27.94 -7.10 -19.62
CA VAL A 189 28.98 -8.10 -19.81
C VAL A 189 30.27 -7.31 -19.93
N ILE A 190 30.98 -7.14 -18.82
CA ILE A 190 32.40 -6.82 -18.90
C ILE A 190 33.01 -8.12 -19.43
N GLU A 191 33.24 -8.19 -20.74
CA GLU A 191 34.15 -9.19 -21.29
C GLU A 191 35.42 -9.10 -20.44
N PRO A 192 35.89 -10.20 -19.85
CA PRO A 192 37.15 -10.16 -19.14
C PRO A 192 38.16 -9.63 -20.13
N THR A 193 38.66 -8.41 -19.89
CA THR A 193 39.78 -7.85 -20.64
C THR A 193 40.77 -8.98 -20.74
N LYS A 194 40.93 -9.51 -21.97
CA LYS A 194 41.98 -10.46 -22.28
C LYS A 194 43.23 -9.79 -21.74
N VAL A 195 43.76 -10.33 -20.64
CA VAL A 195 45.06 -9.92 -20.14
C VAL A 195 46.00 -10.34 -21.25
N GLU A 196 46.23 -9.41 -22.17
CA GLU A 196 47.38 -9.49 -23.04
C GLU A 196 48.56 -9.51 -22.09
N ALA A 197 49.20 -10.68 -22.03
CA ALA A 197 50.38 -10.92 -21.24
C ALA A 197 51.46 -9.95 -21.72
N SER A 198 51.51 -8.77 -21.09
CA SER A 198 52.65 -7.89 -21.23
C SER A 198 53.84 -8.59 -20.58
N ALA A 199 54.83 -8.89 -21.42
CA ALA A 199 56.13 -9.46 -21.10
C ALA A 199 56.77 -8.86 -19.84
N PRO A 200 57.64 -9.60 -19.13
CA PRO A 200 58.13 -9.21 -17.81
C PRO A 200 59.02 -7.97 -17.90
N VAL A 201 58.60 -6.90 -17.20
CA VAL A 201 59.44 -5.72 -16.97
C VAL A 201 60.49 -6.09 -15.92
N LYS A 202 61.75 -5.85 -16.27
CA LYS A 202 62.94 -5.97 -15.42
C LYS A 202 62.78 -5.16 -14.13
N LYS A 203 63.26 -5.73 -13.02
CA LYS A 203 63.47 -5.04 -11.75
C LYS A 203 64.55 -3.96 -11.94
N GLU A 204 64.24 -2.73 -11.54
CA GLU A 204 65.22 -1.69 -11.26
C GLU A 204 64.68 -0.78 -10.16
N ASP A 205 65.62 -0.21 -9.41
CA ASP A 205 65.57 0.01 -7.97
C ASP A 205 64.67 1.15 -7.45
N ALA A 206 64.28 0.98 -6.19
CA ALA A 206 63.60 1.97 -5.37
C ALA A 206 64.51 3.16 -5.00
N PRO A 207 63.93 4.36 -4.83
CA PRO A 207 64.40 5.31 -3.84
C PRO A 207 63.39 5.43 -2.68
N LYS A 208 63.92 5.26 -1.46
CA LYS A 208 63.35 5.80 -0.22
C LYS A 208 63.58 7.32 -0.20
N PHE A 209 62.67 8.08 0.42
CA PHE A 209 62.87 9.21 1.38
C PHE A 209 61.48 9.85 1.59
N GLU A 210 60.83 9.64 2.74
CA GLU A 210 60.86 10.42 4.00
C GLU A 210 59.74 11.48 4.08
N LEU A 211 58.95 11.35 5.16
CA LEU A 211 57.92 12.28 5.62
C LEU A 211 58.56 13.50 6.29
N PRO A 212 58.01 14.72 6.15
CA PRO A 212 58.17 15.73 7.17
C PRO A 212 56.88 15.94 7.96
N ALA A 213 57.06 15.98 9.29
CA ALA A 213 56.09 16.46 10.26
C ALA A 213 56.22 17.99 10.47
N SER A 214 55.07 18.64 10.62
CA SER A 214 54.75 19.76 11.53
C SER A 214 55.78 20.86 11.81
N ALA A 215 55.44 22.08 11.39
CA ALA A 215 55.71 23.33 12.13
C ALA A 215 54.65 24.39 11.74
N GLU A 216 54.38 25.26 12.70
CA GLU A 216 53.13 25.97 12.96
C GLU A 216 53.24 27.47 12.63
N GLU A 217 52.07 28.10 12.42
CA GLU A 217 51.75 29.54 12.49
C GLU A 217 52.45 30.57 11.57
N ALA A 218 51.65 31.12 10.65
CA ALA A 218 51.55 32.57 10.46
C ALA A 218 50.13 32.93 9.96
N ALA A 219 49.49 33.83 10.69
CA ALA A 219 48.11 34.29 10.52
C ALA A 219 47.91 35.26 9.33
N THR A 220 46.64 35.62 9.12
CA THR A 220 46.06 36.69 8.25
C THR A 220 46.05 36.38 6.75
N GLN A 221 44.95 36.44 5.99
CA GLN A 221 43.67 37.15 6.13
C GLN A 221 42.48 36.33 5.58
N VAL A 222 41.32 36.51 6.20
CA VAL A 222 40.00 36.06 5.74
C VAL A 222 39.48 37.10 4.75
N GLU A 223 39.37 36.76 3.46
CA GLU A 223 38.54 37.52 2.53
C GLU A 223 37.13 36.94 2.52
N THR A 224 36.20 37.77 2.97
CA THR A 224 34.76 37.61 2.91
C THR A 224 34.28 38.12 1.55
N PRO A 225 33.48 37.39 0.76
CA PRO A 225 32.61 38.04 -0.20
C PRO A 225 31.30 38.42 0.50
N ALA A 226 31.07 39.73 0.64
CA ALA A 226 29.78 40.33 0.95
C ALA A 226 28.96 40.54 -0.37
N PRO A 227 27.73 41.05 -0.31
CA PRO A 227 26.50 40.35 -0.64
C PRO A 227 26.05 40.57 -2.10
N VAL A 228 25.40 39.57 -2.70
CA VAL A 228 24.74 39.73 -4.00
C VAL A 228 23.44 40.51 -3.80
N GLU A 229 23.39 41.65 -4.46
CA GLU A 229 22.30 42.61 -4.56
C GLU A 229 21.04 41.97 -5.18
N GLU A 230 19.91 42.20 -4.51
CA GLU A 230 18.56 41.83 -4.93
C GLU A 230 18.14 42.68 -6.15
N VAL A 231 18.07 42.07 -7.32
CA VAL A 231 17.46 42.69 -8.51
C VAL A 231 16.13 42.01 -8.76
N ALA A 232 15.05 42.67 -8.31
CA ALA A 232 13.70 42.36 -8.73
C ALA A 232 13.48 42.81 -10.18
N PRO A 233 12.85 41.99 -11.04
CA PRO A 233 12.09 42.49 -12.17
C PRO A 233 10.59 42.30 -11.92
N LYS A 234 9.96 43.44 -11.64
CA LYS A 234 8.77 43.95 -12.33
C LYS A 234 7.70 42.92 -12.73
N VAL A 235 6.61 42.96 -11.98
CA VAL A 235 5.26 42.49 -12.33
C VAL A 235 4.88 43.05 -13.70
N GLU A 236 4.76 42.17 -14.69
CA GLU A 236 3.98 42.41 -15.91
C GLU A 236 2.54 42.02 -15.62
N GLU A 237 1.69 43.04 -15.59
CA GLU A 237 0.24 43.00 -15.51
C GLU A 237 -0.30 42.47 -16.85
N SER A 238 -0.74 41.21 -16.87
CA SER A 238 -1.55 40.68 -17.97
C SER A 238 -3.03 40.93 -17.69
N ALA A 239 -3.66 41.60 -18.65
CA ALA A 239 -5.05 42.00 -18.73
C ALA A 239 -6.04 40.82 -18.53
N PRO A 240 -7.31 41.10 -18.15
CA PRO A 240 -8.22 40.09 -17.65
C PRO A 240 -8.71 39.17 -18.77
N VAL A 241 -8.54 37.86 -18.58
CA VAL A 241 -9.21 36.86 -19.40
C VAL A 241 -10.60 36.66 -18.84
N GLU A 242 -11.56 37.00 -19.69
CA GLU A 242 -13.00 36.87 -19.56
C GLU A 242 -13.42 35.49 -19.02
N GLU A 243 -14.17 35.53 -17.92
CA GLU A 243 -14.80 34.38 -17.27
C GLU A 243 -15.91 33.83 -18.17
N VAL A 244 -15.60 32.78 -18.94
CA VAL A 244 -16.63 32.01 -19.65
C VAL A 244 -17.21 31.01 -18.66
N ALA A 245 -18.37 31.36 -18.12
CA ALA A 245 -19.21 30.47 -17.34
C ALA A 245 -19.53 29.19 -18.13
N PRO A 246 -19.36 27.99 -17.56
CA PRO A 246 -20.01 26.81 -18.11
C PRO A 246 -21.50 26.89 -17.76
N GLU A 247 -22.30 27.00 -18.82
CA GLU A 247 -23.75 26.93 -18.85
C GLU A 247 -24.26 25.69 -18.12
N ALA A 248 -25.26 25.91 -17.26
CA ALA A 248 -25.97 24.86 -16.55
C ALA A 248 -26.83 24.05 -17.53
N GLU A 249 -26.40 22.85 -17.90
CA GLU A 249 -27.29 21.88 -18.52
C GLU A 249 -28.31 21.38 -17.48
N ALA A 250 -29.56 21.82 -17.65
CA ALA A 250 -30.70 21.22 -16.98
C ALA A 250 -30.91 19.77 -17.49
N PRO A 251 -31.31 18.84 -16.63
CA PRO A 251 -31.42 17.43 -16.99
C PRO A 251 -32.60 17.20 -17.95
N VAL A 252 -32.32 16.60 -19.11
CA VAL A 252 -33.33 16.02 -20.00
C VAL A 252 -33.98 14.81 -19.32
N PRO A 253 -35.32 14.65 -19.37
CA PRO A 253 -36.02 13.55 -18.73
C PRO A 253 -35.67 12.19 -19.34
N VAL A 254 -35.34 11.22 -18.50
CA VAL A 254 -35.15 9.82 -18.90
C VAL A 254 -36.52 9.18 -19.09
N GLU A 255 -36.91 8.94 -20.35
CA GLU A 255 -38.03 8.07 -20.70
C GLU A 255 -37.70 6.62 -20.32
N GLU A 256 -38.57 6.04 -19.51
CA GLU A 256 -38.56 4.65 -19.06
C GLU A 256 -38.95 3.71 -20.22
N VAL A 257 -37.96 3.05 -20.82
CA VAL A 257 -38.22 1.97 -21.78
C VAL A 257 -38.03 0.63 -21.06
N ALA A 258 -39.15 0.06 -20.62
CA ALA A 258 -39.23 -1.31 -20.15
C ALA A 258 -38.82 -2.30 -21.26
N PRO A 259 -37.90 -3.25 -21.03
CA PRO A 259 -37.68 -4.31 -21.99
C PRO A 259 -38.71 -5.42 -21.77
N LYS A 260 -39.54 -5.61 -22.80
CA LYS A 260 -40.40 -6.76 -23.02
C LYS A 260 -39.57 -8.04 -23.10
N VAL A 261 -40.01 -9.05 -22.36
CA VAL A 261 -39.47 -10.40 -22.33
C VAL A 261 -39.66 -11.06 -23.69
N GLU A 262 -38.56 -11.45 -24.33
CA GLU A 262 -38.55 -12.47 -25.38
C GLU A 262 -37.73 -13.67 -24.88
N GLU A 263 -38.39 -14.82 -24.96
CA GLU A 263 -37.94 -16.15 -24.59
C GLU A 263 -36.97 -16.73 -25.63
N PRO A 264 -35.96 -17.51 -25.19
CA PRO A 264 -35.56 -18.67 -25.96
C PRO A 264 -35.62 -19.94 -25.10
N ALA A 265 -36.40 -20.91 -25.56
CA ALA A 265 -36.32 -22.31 -25.17
C ALA A 265 -35.35 -23.07 -26.12
N PRO A 266 -35.01 -24.36 -25.88
CA PRO A 266 -34.04 -24.81 -24.88
C PRO A 266 -33.01 -25.80 -25.47
N VAL A 267 -31.79 -25.92 -24.90
CA VAL A 267 -30.96 -27.14 -25.10
C VAL A 267 -30.13 -27.49 -23.84
N ALA A 268 -30.48 -28.64 -23.26
CA ALA A 268 -29.68 -29.65 -22.54
C ALA A 268 -28.86 -29.29 -21.28
N GLU A 269 -29.53 -29.42 -20.14
CA GLU A 269 -29.21 -30.29 -18.98
C GLU A 269 -27.74 -30.66 -18.64
N VAL A 270 -27.25 -30.15 -17.51
CA VAL A 270 -26.34 -30.87 -16.59
C VAL A 270 -26.80 -30.66 -15.13
N THR A 271 -27.57 -31.64 -14.65
CA THR A 271 -27.75 -32.10 -13.25
C THR A 271 -27.84 -31.05 -12.13
N VAL A 272 -29.07 -30.73 -11.73
CA VAL A 272 -29.43 -29.88 -10.59
C VAL A 272 -29.53 -30.74 -9.31
N ALA A 273 -28.82 -30.36 -8.24
CA ALA A 273 -29.08 -30.86 -6.89
C ALA A 273 -30.37 -30.23 -6.31
N PRO A 274 -31.11 -30.88 -5.40
CA PRO A 274 -32.50 -30.51 -5.11
C PRO A 274 -32.65 -29.09 -4.51
N PRO A 275 -33.65 -28.30 -4.95
CA PRO A 275 -33.89 -26.94 -4.45
C PRO A 275 -34.20 -26.84 -2.94
N ALA A 276 -34.61 -27.94 -2.29
CA ALA A 276 -34.92 -27.98 -0.86
C ALA A 276 -33.67 -27.92 0.06
N VAL A 277 -32.49 -28.32 -0.43
CA VAL A 277 -31.25 -28.31 0.38
C VAL A 277 -30.61 -26.91 0.39
N VAL A 278 -30.82 -26.14 -0.68
CA VAL A 278 -30.30 -24.77 -0.82
C VAL A 278 -31.17 -23.77 -0.06
N SER A 279 -32.50 -23.96 -0.03
CA SER A 279 -33.40 -23.14 0.78
C SER A 279 -33.10 -23.27 2.27
N SER A 280 -32.99 -24.52 2.78
CA SER A 280 -32.65 -24.77 4.19
C SER A 280 -31.26 -24.26 4.58
N ALA A 281 -30.26 -24.32 3.70
CA ALA A 281 -28.94 -23.75 3.98
C ALA A 281 -28.97 -22.22 4.07
N THR A 282 -29.76 -21.57 3.21
CA THR A 282 -29.97 -20.11 3.21
C THR A 282 -30.69 -19.65 4.47
N ASP A 283 -31.73 -20.38 4.89
CA ASP A 283 -32.45 -20.12 6.14
C ASP A 283 -31.53 -20.22 7.36
N ASN A 284 -30.69 -21.25 7.43
CA ASN A 284 -29.71 -21.39 8.52
C ASN A 284 -28.67 -20.25 8.55
N VAL A 285 -28.27 -19.71 7.40
CA VAL A 285 -27.39 -18.52 7.34
C VAL A 285 -28.14 -17.28 7.81
N LYS A 286 -29.40 -17.13 7.40
CA LYS A 286 -30.27 -16.03 7.84
C LYS A 286 -30.46 -16.05 9.36
N ASP A 287 -30.63 -17.23 9.96
CA ASP A 287 -30.73 -17.40 11.40
C ASP A 287 -29.42 -17.01 12.10
N ALA A 288 -28.26 -17.38 11.55
CA ALA A 288 -26.97 -16.98 12.08
C ALA A 288 -26.78 -15.46 12.03
N VAL A 289 -27.15 -14.80 10.92
CA VAL A 289 -27.11 -13.34 10.79
C VAL A 289 -28.09 -12.68 11.77
N THR A 290 -29.27 -13.25 11.96
CA THR A 290 -30.28 -12.74 12.91
C THR A 290 -29.81 -12.87 14.35
N LYS A 291 -29.19 -14.00 14.72
CA LYS A 291 -28.58 -14.21 16.03
C LYS A 291 -27.46 -13.21 16.30
N TRP A 292 -26.59 -13.00 15.32
CA TRP A 292 -25.53 -11.98 15.38
C TRP A 292 -26.11 -10.58 15.58
N LEU A 293 -27.12 -10.19 14.78
CA LEU A 293 -27.77 -8.88 14.88
C LEU A 293 -28.43 -8.68 16.25
N ASN A 294 -29.16 -9.67 16.74
CA ASN A 294 -29.90 -9.58 18.00
C ASN A 294 -28.97 -9.54 19.20
N SER A 295 -27.88 -10.32 19.21
CA SER A 295 -26.86 -10.24 20.27
C SER A 295 -26.16 -8.89 20.29
N TRP A 296 -25.89 -8.32 19.12
CA TRP A 296 -25.32 -6.98 19.02
C TRP A 296 -26.29 -5.91 19.53
N ARG A 297 -27.58 -5.96 19.13
CA ARG A 297 -28.63 -5.10 19.67
C ARG A 297 -28.76 -5.21 21.19
N SER A 298 -28.84 -6.43 21.73
CA SER A 298 -29.27 -6.68 23.11
C SER A 298 -28.25 -6.31 24.17
N GLY A 299 -27.02 -6.76 24.03
CA GLY A 299 -26.11 -6.76 25.19
C GLY A 299 -25.00 -7.74 25.04
N ASP A 300 -25.39 -8.85 24.42
CA ASP A 300 -24.86 -10.14 24.76
C ASP A 300 -23.56 -10.39 24.01
N MET A 301 -22.46 -9.90 24.59
CA MET A 301 -21.14 -10.04 24.01
C MET A 301 -20.66 -11.49 23.97
N GLU A 302 -21.20 -12.36 24.81
CA GLU A 302 -20.90 -13.80 24.80
C GLU A 302 -21.55 -14.47 23.59
N THR A 303 -22.86 -14.27 23.39
CA THR A 303 -23.55 -14.76 22.20
C THR A 303 -23.01 -14.12 20.94
N TYR A 304 -22.69 -12.82 20.98
CA TYR A 304 -22.07 -12.10 19.86
C TYR A 304 -20.74 -12.76 19.48
N ARG A 305 -19.85 -12.99 20.45
CA ARG A 305 -18.59 -13.71 20.24
C ARG A 305 -18.81 -15.11 19.66
N SER A 306 -19.82 -15.83 20.14
CA SER A 306 -20.15 -17.17 19.65
C SER A 306 -20.54 -17.22 18.16
N CYS A 307 -20.96 -16.10 17.57
CA CYS A 307 -21.31 -16.03 16.15
C CYS A 307 -20.09 -16.06 15.22
N TYR A 308 -18.87 -15.89 15.77
CA TYR A 308 -17.64 -15.83 15.00
C TYR A 308 -16.87 -17.16 15.00
N ALA A 309 -16.11 -17.38 13.93
CA ALA A 309 -15.17 -18.49 13.83
C ALA A 309 -13.90 -18.18 14.63
N SER A 310 -13.23 -19.21 15.17
CA SER A 310 -11.93 -19.06 15.86
C SER A 310 -10.86 -18.43 14.97
N GLY A 311 -10.87 -18.74 13.68
CA GLY A 311 -9.98 -18.15 12.66
C GLY A 311 -10.38 -16.76 12.15
N PHE A 312 -11.28 -16.05 12.85
CA PHE A 312 -11.77 -14.74 12.40
C PHE A 312 -10.64 -13.71 12.22
N ARG A 313 -10.73 -12.93 11.15
CA ARG A 313 -9.87 -11.78 10.87
C ARG A 313 -10.65 -10.66 10.18
N SER A 314 -10.56 -9.44 10.72
CA SER A 314 -11.07 -8.22 10.07
C SER A 314 -10.33 -6.98 10.60
N LYS A 315 -10.12 -5.97 9.74
CA LYS A 315 -9.40 -4.72 10.07
C LYS A 315 -8.07 -4.95 10.81
N GLY A 316 -7.31 -5.97 10.42
CA GLY A 316 -6.04 -6.33 11.07
C GLY A 316 -6.16 -6.98 12.47
N MET A 317 -7.37 -7.17 12.99
CA MET A 317 -7.63 -7.78 14.30
C MET A 317 -8.00 -9.26 14.17
N ASP A 318 -7.64 -10.02 15.19
CA ASP A 318 -8.16 -11.37 15.45
C ASP A 318 -9.50 -11.33 16.20
N LEU A 319 -10.04 -12.51 16.54
CA LEU A 319 -11.31 -12.59 17.27
C LEU A 319 -11.26 -11.86 18.61
N ASP A 320 -10.17 -11.99 19.37
CA ASP A 320 -10.04 -11.37 20.69
C ASP A 320 -9.99 -9.86 20.60
N GLY A 321 -9.12 -9.33 19.73
CA GLY A 321 -9.05 -7.90 19.45
C GLY A 321 -10.39 -7.35 18.96
N TRP A 322 -11.07 -8.08 18.08
CA TRP A 322 -12.38 -7.68 17.56
C TRP A 322 -13.45 -7.57 18.64
N ILE A 323 -13.53 -8.56 19.54
CA ILE A 323 -14.52 -8.56 20.62
C ILE A 323 -14.21 -7.48 21.64
N ILE A 324 -12.94 -7.24 21.97
CA ILE A 324 -12.53 -6.13 22.85
C ILE A 324 -12.95 -4.79 22.23
N TYR A 325 -12.63 -4.58 20.95
CA TYR A 325 -13.00 -3.38 20.21
C TYR A 325 -14.51 -3.14 20.22
N LYS A 326 -15.32 -4.15 19.85
CA LYS A 326 -16.79 -4.05 19.84
C LYS A 326 -17.38 -3.85 21.24
N THR A 327 -16.80 -4.48 22.26
CA THR A 327 -17.22 -4.26 23.65
C THR A 327 -17.01 -2.80 24.06
N ASN A 328 -15.89 -2.18 23.67
CA ASN A 328 -15.62 -0.77 23.97
C ASN A 328 -16.57 0.18 23.23
N VAL A 329 -16.89 -0.10 21.96
CA VAL A 329 -17.91 0.66 21.21
C VAL A 329 -19.26 0.61 21.92
N ARG A 330 -19.65 -0.59 22.39
CA ARG A 330 -20.90 -0.77 23.13
C ARG A 330 -20.92 0.00 24.46
N LYS A 331 -19.86 -0.09 25.26
CA LYS A 331 -19.75 0.62 26.54
C LYS A 331 -19.93 2.14 26.41
N ARG A 332 -19.48 2.71 25.28
CA ARG A 332 -19.58 4.14 24.99
C ARG A 332 -20.93 4.55 24.38
N SER A 333 -21.67 3.59 23.80
CA SER A 333 -22.91 3.85 23.05
C SER A 333 -24.14 3.45 23.86
N LYS A 334 -24.97 4.42 24.25
CA LYS A 334 -26.33 4.17 24.80
C LYS A 334 -27.37 4.13 23.68
N ASN A 335 -28.53 3.54 23.93
CA ASN A 335 -29.69 3.50 23.01
C ASN A 335 -29.33 2.97 21.60
N ILE A 336 -28.56 1.88 21.55
CA ILE A 336 -28.16 1.26 20.28
C ILE A 336 -29.38 0.67 19.58
N ASN A 337 -29.66 1.16 18.38
CA ASN A 337 -30.62 0.62 17.44
C ASN A 337 -29.91 0.29 16.13
N ILE A 338 -30.15 -0.90 15.59
CA ILE A 338 -29.46 -1.40 14.42
C ILE A 338 -30.51 -2.05 13.55
N ASN A 339 -30.60 -1.70 12.28
CA ASN A 339 -31.50 -2.35 11.33
C ASN A 339 -30.71 -2.86 10.14
N ILE A 340 -31.18 -3.96 9.57
CA ILE A 340 -30.64 -4.51 8.33
C ILE A 340 -31.73 -4.48 7.26
N ASP A 341 -31.37 -3.95 6.10
CA ASP A 341 -32.22 -3.88 4.92
C ASP A 341 -31.53 -4.62 3.77
N ASN A 342 -32.30 -5.07 2.78
CA ASN A 342 -31.78 -5.70 1.56
C ASN A 342 -30.82 -6.88 1.81
N LEU A 343 -31.17 -7.77 2.74
CA LEU A 343 -30.36 -8.97 3.01
C LEU A 343 -30.36 -9.93 1.82
N GLN A 344 -29.20 -10.11 1.21
CA GLN A 344 -28.92 -11.06 0.15
C GLN A 344 -27.95 -12.12 0.65
N ILE A 345 -28.26 -13.39 0.42
CA ILE A 345 -27.46 -14.53 0.87
C ILE A 345 -27.10 -15.39 -0.34
N SER A 346 -25.82 -15.73 -0.46
CA SER A 346 -25.30 -16.69 -1.43
C SER A 346 -24.55 -17.79 -0.70
N VAL A 347 -25.02 -19.03 -0.80
CA VAL A 347 -24.38 -20.22 -0.21
C VAL A 347 -23.63 -21.01 -1.27
N LYS A 348 -22.39 -21.41 -0.96
CA LYS A 348 -21.51 -22.23 -1.82
C LYS A 348 -20.87 -23.34 -0.98
N GLY A 349 -21.53 -24.49 -0.88
CA GLY A 349 -21.06 -25.61 -0.07
C GLY A 349 -20.96 -25.24 1.41
N ASN A 350 -19.74 -25.23 1.97
CA ASN A 350 -19.48 -24.88 3.38
C ASN A 350 -19.12 -23.41 3.60
N THR A 351 -19.26 -22.56 2.57
CA THR A 351 -19.08 -21.11 2.69
C THR A 351 -20.38 -20.39 2.30
N ALA A 352 -20.60 -19.23 2.89
CA ALA A 352 -21.71 -18.36 2.54
C ALA A 352 -21.29 -16.90 2.61
N MET A 353 -21.97 -16.06 1.84
CA MET A 353 -21.80 -14.62 1.86
C MET A 353 -23.16 -13.99 2.10
N ALA A 354 -23.24 -13.11 3.10
CA ALA A 354 -24.44 -12.34 3.42
C ALA A 354 -24.14 -10.85 3.27
N THR A 355 -24.85 -10.17 2.37
CA THR A 355 -24.68 -8.75 2.09
C THR A 355 -25.98 -8.01 2.39
N PHE A 356 -25.90 -6.89 3.10
CA PHE A 356 -27.07 -6.09 3.50
C PHE A 356 -26.68 -4.63 3.70
N ILE A 357 -27.65 -3.73 3.75
CA ILE A 357 -27.47 -2.36 4.21
C ILE A 357 -27.75 -2.32 5.71
N GLN A 358 -26.77 -1.90 6.50
CA GLN A 358 -26.93 -1.73 7.94
C GLN A 358 -27.20 -0.26 8.22
N SER A 359 -28.29 0.04 8.93
CA SER A 359 -28.56 1.34 9.52
C SER A 359 -28.28 1.25 11.02
N TYR A 360 -27.26 1.95 11.51
CA TYR A 360 -26.87 2.00 12.91
C TYR A 360 -27.22 3.37 13.51
N SER A 361 -27.80 3.37 14.70
CA SER A 361 -28.05 4.58 15.48
C SER A 361 -27.75 4.29 16.94
N SER A 362 -27.15 5.25 17.63
CA SER A 362 -26.99 5.26 19.07
C SER A 362 -27.15 6.68 19.59
N SER A 363 -26.95 6.87 20.90
CA SER A 363 -26.88 8.18 21.54
C SER A 363 -25.78 9.10 21.00
N ILE A 364 -24.79 8.56 20.28
CA ILE A 364 -23.57 9.29 19.90
C ILE A 364 -23.23 9.18 18.41
N LEU A 365 -23.87 8.28 17.65
CA LEU A 365 -23.55 8.02 16.24
C LEU A 365 -24.80 7.64 15.47
N LYS A 366 -24.88 8.06 14.20
CA LYS A 366 -25.79 7.53 13.19
C LYS A 366 -24.98 7.21 11.94
N ASP A 367 -25.13 6.01 11.41
CA ASP A 367 -24.41 5.54 10.24
C ASP A 367 -25.31 4.64 9.38
N LYS A 368 -25.08 4.63 8.06
CA LYS A 368 -25.78 3.75 7.13
C LYS A 368 -24.84 3.32 6.02
N GLY A 369 -24.54 2.03 5.96
CA GLY A 369 -23.55 1.50 5.01
C GLY A 369 -23.88 0.09 4.54
N LYS A 370 -23.28 -0.29 3.41
CA LYS A 370 -23.30 -1.69 2.93
C LYS A 370 -22.41 -2.51 3.85
N LYS A 371 -22.80 -3.75 4.14
CA LYS A 371 -22.00 -4.68 4.94
C LYS A 371 -22.01 -6.05 4.30
N THR A 372 -20.88 -6.72 4.34
CA THR A 372 -20.73 -8.11 3.86
C THR A 372 -20.12 -8.97 4.96
N LEU A 373 -20.81 -10.06 5.29
CA LEU A 373 -20.35 -11.11 6.18
C LEU A 373 -19.93 -12.32 5.34
N GLU A 374 -18.69 -12.76 5.49
CA GLU A 374 -18.24 -14.05 4.98
C GLU A 374 -18.37 -15.09 6.09
N LEU A 375 -19.17 -16.13 5.84
CA LEU A 375 -19.45 -17.20 6.79
C LEU A 375 -18.84 -18.52 6.33
N LYS A 376 -18.46 -19.34 7.32
CA LYS A 376 -18.04 -20.73 7.13
C LYS A 376 -18.87 -21.64 8.00
N LYS A 377 -19.18 -22.83 7.49
CA LYS A 377 -19.85 -23.88 8.26
C LYS A 377 -18.80 -24.64 9.08
N ILE A 378 -18.89 -24.54 10.40
CA ILE A 378 -17.99 -25.18 11.38
C ILE A 378 -18.88 -25.93 12.38
N ASP A 379 -18.65 -27.23 12.58
CA ASP A 379 -19.44 -28.07 13.49
C ASP A 379 -20.95 -27.97 13.27
N ASN A 380 -21.34 -27.97 11.98
CA ASN A 380 -22.71 -27.80 11.51
C ASN A 380 -23.37 -26.44 11.85
N GLN A 381 -22.60 -25.45 12.30
CA GLN A 381 -23.06 -24.08 12.57
C GLN A 381 -22.40 -23.08 11.60
N TRP A 382 -23.16 -22.09 11.14
CA TRP A 382 -22.59 -20.98 10.38
C TRP A 382 -21.92 -19.98 11.32
N LYS A 383 -20.64 -19.70 11.06
CA LYS A 383 -19.81 -18.77 11.84
C LYS A 383 -19.22 -17.72 10.93
N ILE A 384 -19.20 -16.48 11.41
CA ILE A 384 -18.61 -15.34 10.69
C ILE A 384 -17.09 -15.48 10.72
N ASN A 385 -16.47 -15.56 9.55
CA ASN A 385 -15.02 -15.66 9.37
C ASN A 385 -14.39 -14.30 9.03
N ARG A 386 -15.15 -13.39 8.40
CA ARG A 386 -14.71 -12.03 8.08
C ARG A 386 -15.91 -11.09 8.01
N GLU A 387 -15.72 -9.87 8.50
CA GLU A 387 -16.64 -8.75 8.25
C GLU A 387 -15.99 -7.71 7.36
N ILE A 388 -16.73 -7.26 6.35
CA ILE A 388 -16.33 -6.21 5.41
C ILE A 388 -17.41 -5.12 5.49
N MET A 389 -16.97 -3.87 5.65
CA MET A 389 -17.82 -2.67 5.66
C MET A 389 -17.74 -1.98 4.32
#